data_AF-A0A670KBS7-F1
#
_entry.id   AF-A0A670KBS7-F1
#
_cell.length_a   1.000
_cell.length_b   1.000
_cell.length_c   1.000
_cell.angle_alpha   90.00
_cell.angle_beta   90.00
_cell.angle_gamma   90.00
#
_symmetry.space_group_name_H-M   'P 1'
#
loop_
_entity.id
_entity.type
_entity.pdbx_description
1 polymer ?
#
loop_
_entity_poly.entity_id
_entity_poly.type
_entity_poly.pdbx_seq_one_letter_code
_entity_poly.pdbx_strand_id
1 'polypeptide(L)'
;MLLLGLLSLLVLQSEGFSTSFPDETIAEFSVNVYNQLRAAGEDENIIFSPLGISIAMGMVELGAHGSTLKEIRHAMGYEGLKNGNERSTKRQATLIYYYFVQSIH
;
A
#
# COMPACT_ATOMS: atom_id res chain seq x y z
N MET A 1 17.54 10.76 21.60
CA MET A 1 16.52 9.87 21.01
C MET A 1 15.69 10.57 19.94
N LEU A 2 15.18 11.79 20.17
CA LEU A 2 14.48 12.59 19.15
C LEU A 2 15.29 12.83 17.85
N LEU A 3 16.59 13.09 17.96
CA LEU A 3 17.45 13.33 16.79
C LEU A 3 17.59 12.10 15.87
N LEU A 4 17.63 10.89 16.45
CA LEU A 4 17.69 9.64 15.69
C LEU A 4 16.35 9.37 14.98
N GLY A 5 15.22 9.62 15.66
CA GLY A 5 13.89 9.53 15.04
C GLY A 5 13.69 10.54 13.90
N LEU A 6 14.22 11.76 14.06
CA LEU A 6 14.15 12.79 13.02
C LEU A 6 15.04 12.45 11.81
N LEU A 7 16.21 11.85 12.04
CA LEU A 7 17.09 11.32 10.99
C LEU A 7 16.44 10.15 10.24
N SER A 8 15.77 9.23 10.94
CA SER A 8 14.98 8.15 10.32
C SER A 8 13.84 8.70 9.46
N LEU A 9 13.15 9.73 9.93
CA LEU A 9 12.08 10.40 9.18
C LEU A 9 12.62 11.13 7.93
N LEU A 10 13.82 11.71 8.02
CA LEU A 10 14.48 12.37 6.90
C LEU A 10 14.94 11.36 5.83
N VAL A 11 15.42 10.19 6.24
CA VAL A 11 15.82 9.08 5.34
C VAL A 11 14.60 8.49 4.62
N LEU A 12 13.42 8.48 5.26
CA LEU A 12 12.16 8.11 4.63
C LEU A 12 11.77 9.03 3.45
N GLN A 13 12.19 10.30 3.52
CA GLN A 13 11.93 11.30 2.48
C GLN A 13 13.03 11.29 1.39
N SER A 14 14.25 10.84 1.70
CA SER A 14 15.39 10.89 0.77
C SER A 14 15.36 9.76 -0.27
N GLU A 15 14.85 8.59 0.11
CA GLU A 15 14.39 7.58 -0.85
C GLU A 15 13.00 8.01 -1.30
N GLY A 16 12.93 9.06 -2.13
CA GLY A 16 11.67 9.70 -2.51
C GLY A 16 10.60 8.65 -2.72
N PHE A 17 9.49 8.76 -1.95
CA PHE A 17 8.37 7.82 -1.90
C PHE A 17 7.82 7.62 -3.31
N SER A 18 8.52 6.79 -4.07
CA SER A 18 8.25 6.44 -5.44
C SER A 18 7.72 5.04 -5.31
N THR A 19 6.50 4.92 -4.81
CA THR A 19 5.83 3.66 -4.86
C THR A 19 5.77 3.22 -6.30
N SER A 20 6.51 2.18 -6.65
CA SER A 20 6.46 1.59 -7.99
C SER A 20 5.18 0.78 -8.19
N PHE A 21 4.07 1.19 -7.57
CA PHE A 21 2.76 0.79 -8.05
C PHE A 21 2.61 1.46 -9.41
N PRO A 22 2.34 0.71 -10.49
CA PRO A 22 1.99 1.35 -11.75
C PRO A 22 0.81 2.28 -11.51
N ASP A 23 0.91 3.51 -11.99
CA ASP A 23 -0.09 4.56 -11.79
C ASP A 23 -1.49 4.08 -12.23
N GLU A 24 -1.53 3.30 -13.31
CA GLU A 24 -2.73 2.63 -13.83
C GLU A 24 -3.36 1.66 -12.80
N THR A 25 -2.57 0.88 -12.06
CA THR A 25 -3.10 -0.08 -11.07
C THR A 25 -3.70 0.60 -9.84
N ILE A 26 -3.10 1.70 -9.35
CA ILE A 26 -3.68 2.48 -8.24
C ILE A 26 -4.96 3.17 -8.71
N ALA A 27 -4.98 3.72 -9.93
CA ALA A 27 -6.15 4.38 -10.48
C ALA A 27 -7.33 3.40 -10.62
N GLU A 28 -7.10 2.21 -11.19
CA GLU A 28 -8.13 1.18 -11.34
C GLU A 28 -8.64 0.69 -9.97
N PHE A 29 -7.73 0.41 -9.04
CA PHE A 29 -8.07 0.04 -7.67
C PHE A 29 -8.91 1.13 -6.97
N SER A 30 -8.51 2.40 -7.09
CA SER A 30 -9.22 3.56 -6.54
C SER A 30 -10.65 3.64 -7.05
N VAL A 31 -10.85 3.49 -8.37
CA VAL A 31 -12.18 3.53 -8.99
C VAL A 31 -13.05 2.37 -8.49
N ASN A 32 -12.49 1.16 -8.36
CA ASN A 32 -13.22 0.02 -7.84
C ASN A 32 -13.66 0.23 -6.37
N VAL A 33 -12.75 0.71 -5.51
CA VAL A 33 -13.07 1.04 -4.12
C VAL A 33 -14.15 2.12 -4.04
N TYR A 34 -14.03 3.18 -4.83
CA TYR A 34 -15.04 4.24 -4.89
C TYR A 34 -16.43 3.69 -5.27
N ASN A 35 -16.50 2.84 -6.30
CA ASN A 35 -17.76 2.24 -6.74
C ASN A 35 -18.39 1.35 -5.65
N GLN A 36 -17.57 0.60 -4.90
CA GLN A 36 -18.05 -0.21 -3.77
C GLN A 36 -18.57 0.67 -2.62
N LEU A 37 -17.84 1.73 -2.26
CA LEU A 37 -18.27 2.68 -1.23
C LEU A 37 -19.56 3.39 -1.63
N ARG A 38 -19.67 3.80 -2.89
CA ARG A 38 -20.88 4.43 -3.45
C ARG A 38 -22.07 3.48 -3.50
N ALA A 39 -21.85 2.20 -3.79
CA ALA A 39 -22.94 1.21 -3.79
C ALA A 39 -23.43 0.85 -2.38
N ALA A 40 -22.58 1.03 -1.37
CA ALA A 40 -22.88 0.71 0.03
C ALA A 40 -23.53 1.87 0.80
N GLY A 41 -23.31 3.12 0.39
CA GLY A 41 -23.88 4.31 1.03
C GLY A 41 -24.96 4.99 0.18
N GLU A 42 -26.04 5.44 0.81
CA GLU A 42 -27.02 6.31 0.16
C GLU A 42 -26.55 7.77 0.27
N ASP A 43 -26.07 8.34 -0.84
CA ASP A 43 -25.77 9.77 -1.05
C ASP A 43 -24.83 10.46 -0.03
N GLU A 44 -23.97 9.71 0.67
CA GLU A 44 -22.96 10.30 1.54
C GLU A 44 -21.70 10.78 0.79
N ASN A 45 -21.03 11.79 1.37
CA ASN A 45 -19.72 12.23 0.87
C ASN A 45 -18.66 11.14 1.07
N ILE A 46 -17.91 10.81 0.02
CA ILE A 46 -16.86 9.79 0.08
C ILE A 46 -15.48 10.48 0.07
N ILE A 47 -14.67 10.20 1.09
CA ILE A 47 -13.26 10.60 1.16
C ILE A 47 -12.41 9.40 1.59
N PHE A 48 -11.35 9.10 0.82
CA PHE A 48 -10.39 8.05 1.15
C PHE A 48 -9.05 8.30 0.46
N SER A 49 -8.01 7.58 0.87
CA SER A 49 -6.69 7.61 0.25
C SER A 49 -6.37 6.26 -0.41
N PRO A 50 -6.42 6.17 -1.76
CA PRO A 50 -6.11 4.92 -2.48
C PRO A 50 -4.70 4.41 -2.17
N LEU A 51 -3.76 5.34 -2.05
CA LEU A 51 -2.37 5.05 -1.70
C LEU A 51 -2.25 4.49 -0.28
N GLY A 52 -2.94 5.11 0.69
CA GLY A 52 -2.93 4.63 2.08
C GLY A 52 -3.46 3.22 2.22
N ILE A 53 -4.57 2.90 1.53
CA ILE A 53 -5.15 1.54 1.51
C ILE A 53 -4.17 0.57 0.84
N SER A 54 -3.55 0.95 -0.27
CA SER A 54 -2.57 0.11 -0.99
C SER A 54 -1.36 -0.26 -0.12
N ILE A 55 -0.85 0.69 0.68
CA ILE A 55 0.24 0.44 1.63
C ILE A 55 -0.20 -0.56 2.70
N ALA A 56 -1.38 -0.35 3.30
CA ALA A 56 -1.91 -1.25 4.32
C ALA A 56 -2.09 -2.66 3.77
N MET A 57 -2.68 -2.80 2.59
CA MET A 57 -2.85 -4.08 1.89
C MET A 57 -1.51 -4.72 1.51
N GLY A 58 -0.50 -3.92 1.13
CA GLY A 58 0.85 -4.42 0.89
C GLY A 58 1.49 -5.03 2.15
N MET A 59 1.24 -4.47 3.33
CA MET A 59 1.68 -5.07 4.60
C MET A 59 0.91 -6.36 4.91
N VAL A 60 -0.40 -6.39 4.64
CA VAL A 60 -1.22 -7.61 4.80
C VAL A 60 -0.75 -8.71 3.83
N GLU A 61 -0.41 -8.37 2.58
CA GLU A 61 0.12 -9.30 1.58
C GLU A 61 1.39 -10.00 2.10
N LEU A 62 2.28 -9.29 2.79
CA LEU A 62 3.53 -9.86 3.34
C LEU A 62 3.28 -10.96 4.37
N GLY A 63 2.17 -10.88 5.12
CA GLY A 63 1.76 -11.89 6.10
C GLY A 63 0.82 -12.96 5.56
N ALA A 64 0.32 -12.81 4.32
CA ALA A 64 -0.67 -13.70 3.74
C ALA A 64 -0.02 -14.87 2.98
N HIS A 65 -0.71 -16.01 2.98
CA HIS A 65 -0.28 -17.22 2.26
C HIS A 65 -1.46 -17.88 1.54
N GLY A 66 -1.16 -18.83 0.64
CA GLY A 66 -2.15 -19.68 0.00
C GLY A 66 -3.24 -18.90 -0.76
N SER A 67 -4.50 -19.26 -0.53
CA SER A 67 -5.66 -18.62 -1.17
C SER A 67 -5.82 -17.16 -0.80
N THR A 68 -5.56 -16.79 0.46
CA THR A 68 -5.66 -15.40 0.93
C THR A 68 -4.68 -14.48 0.20
N LEU A 69 -3.43 -14.93 0.00
CA LEU A 69 -2.46 -14.18 -0.79
C LEU A 69 -2.94 -13.97 -2.23
N LYS A 70 -3.55 -14.99 -2.83
CA LYS A 70 -4.08 -14.92 -4.19
C LYS A 70 -5.23 -13.92 -4.29
N GLU A 71 -6.16 -13.96 -3.35
CA GLU A 71 -7.30 -13.02 -3.28
C GLU A 71 -6.84 -11.57 -3.12
N ILE A 72 -5.87 -11.31 -2.24
CA ILE A 72 -5.29 -9.98 -2.06
C ILE A 72 -4.72 -9.46 -3.38
N ARG A 73 -3.90 -10.26 -4.07
CA ARG A 73 -3.27 -9.85 -5.33
C ARG A 73 -4.29 -9.64 -6.44
N HIS A 74 -5.34 -10.46 -6.49
CA HIS A 74 -6.44 -10.31 -7.43
C HIS A 74 -7.20 -9.00 -7.19
N ALA A 75 -7.63 -8.75 -5.95
CA ALA A 75 -8.38 -7.56 -5.58
C ALA A 75 -7.59 -6.25 -5.81
N MET A 76 -6.27 -6.30 -5.65
CA MET A 76 -5.38 -5.16 -5.88
C MET A 76 -4.99 -4.97 -7.36
N GLY A 77 -5.44 -5.83 -8.28
CA GLY A 77 -5.09 -5.75 -9.71
C GLY A 77 -3.63 -6.11 -10.02
N TYR A 78 -2.97 -6.86 -9.13
CA TYR A 78 -1.53 -7.18 -9.25
C TYR A 78 -1.23 -8.37 -10.16
N GLU A 79 -2.24 -9.02 -10.72
CA GLU A 79 -2.07 -10.19 -11.59
C GLU A 79 -1.31 -9.89 -12.90
N GLY A 80 -1.37 -8.64 -13.37
CA GLY A 80 -0.66 -8.17 -14.57
C GLY A 80 0.74 -7.57 -14.30
N LEU A 81 1.16 -7.46 -13.04
CA LEU A 81 2.46 -6.87 -12.70
C LEU A 81 3.60 -7.80 -13.11
N LYS A 82 4.44 -7.35 -14.05
CA LYS A 82 5.71 -8.04 -14.35
C LYS A 82 6.57 -8.09 -13.08
N ASN A 83 7.23 -9.23 -12.83
CA ASN A 83 8.03 -9.56 -11.64
C ASN A 83 9.01 -8.47 -11.13
N GLY A 84 9.36 -7.46 -11.94
CA GLY A 84 10.20 -6.32 -11.54
C GLY A 84 9.49 -5.31 -10.62
N ASN A 85 8.21 -5.02 -10.86
CA ASN A 85 7.46 -3.98 -10.13
C ASN A 85 6.87 -4.52 -8.81
N GLU A 86 6.59 -5.82 -8.77
CA GLU A 86 6.16 -6.50 -7.55
C GLU A 86 7.21 -6.41 -6.44
N ARG A 87 8.51 -6.47 -6.80
CA ARG A 87 9.62 -6.40 -5.83
C ARG A 87 9.72 -5.05 -5.16
N SER A 88 9.51 -3.95 -5.89
CA SER A 88 9.58 -2.59 -5.34
C SER A 88 8.37 -2.27 -4.45
N THR A 89 7.17 -2.71 -4.84
CA THR A 89 5.96 -2.65 -4.02
C THR A 89 6.14 -3.41 -2.70
N LYS A 90 6.57 -4.69 -2.75
CA LYS A 90 6.84 -5.48 -1.54
C LYS A 90 7.93 -4.88 -0.67
N ARG A 91 9.00 -4.35 -1.29
CA ARG A 91 10.10 -3.71 -0.56
C ARG A 91 9.65 -2.47 0.19
N GLN A 92 8.76 -1.65 -0.37
CA GLN A 92 8.24 -0.47 0.33
C GLN A 92 7.24 -0.81 1.43
N ALA A 93 6.34 -1.76 1.20
CA ALA A 93 5.48 -2.29 2.27
C ALA A 93 6.32 -2.87 3.42
N THR A 94 7.42 -3.55 3.09
CA THR A 94 8.36 -4.10 4.07
C THR A 94 9.07 -2.99 4.84
N LEU A 95 9.56 -1.94 4.17
CA LEU A 95 10.21 -0.80 4.84
C LEU A 95 9.25 -0.09 5.78
N ILE A 96 8.02 0.20 5.34
CA ILE A 96 6.99 0.84 6.17
C ILE A 96 6.66 -0.03 7.38
N TYR A 97 6.52 -1.34 7.19
CA TYR A 97 6.34 -2.30 8.30
C TYR A 97 7.50 -2.26 9.29
N TYR A 98 8.76 -2.33 8.84
CA TYR A 98 9.94 -2.27 9.72
C TYR A 98 10.02 -0.96 10.50
N TYR A 99 9.77 0.18 9.86
CA TYR A 99 9.76 1.48 10.53
C TYR A 99 8.62 1.60 11.54
N PHE A 100 7.43 1.07 11.22
CA PHE A 100 6.31 1.01 12.16
C PHE A 100 6.68 0.18 13.39
N VAL A 101 7.20 -1.04 13.20
CA VAL A 101 7.63 -1.91 14.32
C VAL A 101 8.73 -1.25 15.16
N GLN A 102 9.70 -0.58 14.53
CA GLN A 102 10.78 0.12 15.23
C GLN A 102 10.31 1.37 15.99
N SER A 103 9.17 1.97 15.61
CA SER A 103 8.62 3.15 16.29
C SER A 103 7.84 2.84 17.58
N ILE A 104 7.52 1.56 17.81
CA ILE A 104 6.72 1.08 18.95
C ILE A 104 7.63 0.63 20.12
N HIS A 105 8.95 0.65 19.93
CA HIS A 105 9.98 0.35 20.93
C HIS A 105 10.85 1.56 21.21
#